data_AF-A0A930MWP5-F1
#
_entry.id   AF-A0A930MWP5-F1
#
_cell.length_a   1.000
_cell.length_b   1.000
_cell.length_c   1.000
_cell.angle_alpha   90.00
_cell.angle_beta   90.00
_cell.angle_gamma   90.00
#
_symmetry.space_group_name_H-M   'P 1'
#
loop_
_entity.id
_entity.type
_entity.pdbx_description
1 polymer ?
#
loop_
_entity_poly.entity_id
_entity_poly.type
_entity_poly.pdbx_seq_one_letter_code
_entity_poly.pdbx_strand_id
1 'polypeptide(L)'
;MFKLKQVLLFTVLGMAISAYAQAPNNTGTYYKGADGFSGKTLKTKLYQIIGKLHTTDYNGLWQTYKTTDVRPDGKLWDMYSKTTSYEVGGSMQGHSSGGEGGGYNREHSMPKSWFNKQTPMHNDAFHVVPADAYVNSVRSNFPYGENNGEMFTGKGNFGKKGKCTTPGYSGTVFEPGDEYKGDFARIYFYMATAYEAAIAGWSAPIMSGNEYKPYVKWQMDMLMRWAKEDPVSKKEILRNEAVAKIQGNRNPYIDYPGLEEYVWGSKVDQKFSYDNYVSPTPANLNDEGGVYPGQSGSKDPTEPEDPTQSNDTYTFKKITKSIELTMGKEYLIVCEAENTALSKPDGTKTAKFYAPANVEIKGSTITTKVDGKNTPHRIKISGQEGEYALYDIASDLYLVNRTKKNVLDGVKEESATWNITFTAEGNADIKSTLSEYRSIFYNPQMARFATYTTTTQKPVQLYKFEKVVTGISYVNATTSQSKDGIYTLHGQKVSNNTNTANLPKGVYIVNGKKVLVK
;
A
#
# COMPACT_ATOMS: atom_id res chain seq x y z
N MET A 1 33.65 -44.55 -8.09
CA MET A 1 33.41 -43.19 -8.64
C MET A 1 31.97 -42.93 -9.15
N PHE A 2 30.98 -43.78 -8.84
CA PHE A 2 29.63 -43.68 -9.42
C PHE A 2 28.56 -42.93 -8.59
N LYS A 3 28.86 -42.48 -7.36
CA LYS A 3 27.83 -41.94 -6.44
C LYS A 3 27.63 -40.41 -6.49
N LEU A 4 28.60 -39.63 -7.00
CA LEU A 4 28.52 -38.16 -6.95
C LEU A 4 27.69 -37.56 -8.10
N LYS A 5 27.71 -38.17 -9.29
CA LYS A 5 26.95 -37.70 -10.45
C LYS A 5 25.43 -37.90 -10.31
N GLN A 6 25.00 -39.00 -9.66
CA GLN A 6 23.58 -39.26 -9.40
C GLN A 6 23.02 -38.33 -8.33
N VAL A 7 23.79 -38.05 -7.26
CA VAL A 7 23.40 -37.06 -6.24
C VAL A 7 23.29 -35.65 -6.84
N LEU A 8 24.23 -35.24 -7.68
CA LEU A 8 24.12 -33.94 -8.39
C LEU A 8 22.88 -33.87 -9.29
N LEU A 9 22.55 -34.95 -10.01
CA LEU A 9 21.39 -35.00 -10.90
C LEU A 9 20.07 -34.90 -10.13
N PHE A 10 19.95 -35.56 -8.97
CA PHE A 10 18.78 -35.43 -8.09
C PHE A 10 18.68 -34.04 -7.43
N THR A 11 19.81 -33.40 -7.13
CA THR A 11 19.83 -32.05 -6.55
C THR A 11 19.42 -30.99 -7.59
N VAL A 12 19.87 -31.13 -8.83
CA VAL A 12 19.48 -30.25 -9.96
C VAL A 12 18.03 -30.48 -10.35
N LEU A 13 17.53 -31.72 -10.32
CA LEU A 13 16.12 -32.03 -10.57
C LEU A 13 15.22 -31.50 -9.44
N GLY A 14 15.68 -31.51 -8.19
CA GLY A 14 15.00 -30.90 -7.05
C GLY A 14 14.89 -29.36 -7.14
N MET A 15 15.96 -28.68 -7.56
CA MET A 15 15.95 -27.22 -7.77
C MET A 15 15.10 -26.79 -8.98
N ALA A 16 15.00 -27.63 -10.01
CA ALA A 16 14.16 -27.36 -11.17
C ALA A 16 12.65 -27.46 -10.85
N ILE A 17 12.25 -28.24 -9.85
CA ILE A 17 10.85 -28.35 -9.40
C ILE A 17 10.45 -27.15 -8.51
N SER A 18 11.40 -26.53 -7.81
CA SER A 18 11.15 -25.32 -7.00
C SER A 18 11.01 -24.04 -7.83
N ALA A 19 11.43 -24.04 -9.10
CA ALA A 19 11.30 -22.90 -10.01
C ALA A 19 9.93 -22.81 -10.72
N TYR A 20 9.06 -23.82 -10.54
CA TYR A 20 7.70 -23.86 -11.10
C TYR A 20 6.65 -23.76 -9.98
N ALA A 21 6.56 -22.65 -9.23
CA ALA A 21 5.39 -22.41 -8.38
C ALA A 21 5.20 -20.97 -7.86
N GLN A 22 5.85 -19.94 -8.43
CA GLN A 22 5.48 -18.55 -8.09
C GLN A 22 4.48 -18.05 -9.13
N ALA A 23 3.28 -18.65 -9.11
CA ALA A 23 2.17 -18.08 -9.86
C ALA A 23 1.77 -16.71 -9.27
N PRO A 24 1.01 -15.88 -10.01
CA PRO A 24 0.59 -14.57 -9.53
C PRO A 24 -0.02 -14.64 -8.12
N ASN A 25 0.30 -13.65 -7.30
CA ASN A 25 -0.24 -13.45 -5.95
C ASN A 25 0.09 -14.54 -4.92
N ASN A 26 1.22 -15.27 -5.09
CA ASN A 26 1.71 -16.30 -4.14
C ASN A 26 0.76 -17.48 -3.92
N THR A 27 -0.12 -17.77 -4.89
CA THR A 27 -1.14 -18.83 -4.76
C THR A 27 -0.71 -20.18 -5.35
N GLY A 28 0.52 -20.29 -5.88
CA GLY A 28 1.12 -21.56 -6.33
C GLY A 28 0.45 -22.16 -7.56
N THR A 29 -0.41 -23.17 -7.38
CA THR A 29 -1.28 -23.70 -8.46
C THR A 29 -2.73 -23.77 -8.01
N TYR A 30 -3.07 -23.13 -6.89
CA TYR A 30 -4.34 -23.30 -6.19
C TYR A 30 -5.53 -22.98 -7.09
N TYR A 31 -5.45 -21.91 -7.88
CA TYR A 31 -6.52 -21.49 -8.79
C TYR A 31 -6.39 -21.98 -10.24
N LYS A 32 -5.45 -22.89 -10.53
CA LYS A 32 -5.25 -23.43 -11.89
C LYS A 32 -6.53 -24.05 -12.48
N GLY A 33 -7.38 -24.64 -11.64
CA GLY A 33 -8.66 -25.22 -12.06
C GLY A 33 -9.71 -24.21 -12.54
N ALA A 34 -9.52 -22.91 -12.27
CA ALA A 34 -10.40 -21.83 -12.71
C ALA A 34 -9.94 -21.19 -14.04
N ASP A 35 -8.73 -21.50 -14.52
CA ASP A 35 -8.16 -20.92 -15.73
C ASP A 35 -9.03 -21.21 -16.96
N GLY A 36 -9.25 -20.19 -17.78
CA GLY A 36 -10.01 -20.27 -19.03
C GLY A 36 -11.53 -20.23 -18.87
N PHE A 37 -12.08 -20.13 -17.66
CA PHE A 37 -13.53 -20.04 -17.40
C PHE A 37 -14.00 -18.59 -17.16
N SER A 38 -15.29 -18.34 -17.32
CA SER A 38 -15.91 -17.02 -17.09
C SER A 38 -17.30 -17.14 -16.45
N GLY A 39 -17.81 -16.05 -15.89
CA GLY A 39 -19.17 -15.93 -15.36
C GLY A 39 -19.59 -17.05 -14.40
N LYS A 40 -20.75 -17.65 -14.66
CA LYS A 40 -21.33 -18.71 -13.81
C LYS A 40 -20.39 -19.90 -13.69
N THR A 41 -19.80 -20.33 -14.80
CA THR A 41 -18.89 -21.47 -14.80
C THR A 41 -17.63 -21.17 -14.00
N LEU A 42 -17.08 -19.95 -14.10
CA LEU A 42 -15.95 -19.52 -13.28
C LEU A 42 -16.29 -19.56 -11.78
N LYS A 43 -17.46 -19.05 -11.39
CA LYS A 43 -17.94 -19.11 -10.00
C LYS A 43 -17.96 -20.55 -9.47
N THR A 44 -18.56 -21.48 -10.24
CA THR A 44 -18.62 -22.90 -9.86
C THR A 44 -17.22 -23.53 -9.76
N LYS A 45 -16.28 -23.14 -10.64
CA LYS A 45 -14.89 -23.60 -10.55
C LYS A 45 -14.18 -23.08 -9.31
N LEU A 46 -14.39 -21.82 -8.94
CA LEU A 46 -13.86 -21.24 -7.71
C LEU A 46 -14.47 -21.91 -6.47
N TYR A 47 -15.77 -22.18 -6.46
CA TYR A 47 -16.44 -22.96 -5.41
C TYR A 47 -15.78 -24.35 -5.23
N GLN A 48 -15.52 -25.06 -6.33
CA GLN A 48 -14.85 -26.37 -6.31
C GLN A 48 -13.41 -26.29 -5.79
N ILE A 49 -12.67 -25.23 -6.14
CA ILE A 49 -11.30 -24.97 -5.68
C ILE A 49 -11.26 -24.65 -4.19
N ILE A 50 -12.17 -23.78 -3.72
CA ILE A 50 -12.33 -23.48 -2.29
C ILE A 50 -12.62 -24.78 -1.54
N GLY A 51 -13.46 -25.63 -2.12
CA GLY A 51 -13.63 -27.02 -1.72
C GLY A 51 -14.20 -27.17 -0.31
N LYS A 52 -13.82 -28.25 0.37
CA LYS A 52 -14.29 -28.53 1.74
C LYS A 52 -13.60 -27.59 2.72
N LEU A 53 -14.38 -26.72 3.34
CA LEU A 53 -13.91 -25.77 4.34
C LEU A 53 -13.53 -26.49 5.64
N HIS A 54 -12.28 -26.32 6.09
CA HIS A 54 -11.83 -26.80 7.39
C HIS A 54 -11.94 -25.68 8.42
N THR A 55 -13.15 -25.38 8.87
CA THR A 55 -13.35 -24.34 9.91
C THR A 55 -12.95 -24.88 11.28
N THR A 56 -12.39 -24.01 12.10
CA THR A 56 -12.25 -24.25 13.54
C THR A 56 -13.63 -24.35 14.22
N ASP A 57 -13.67 -24.71 15.50
CA ASP A 57 -14.89 -24.53 16.29
C ASP A 57 -15.12 -23.05 16.62
N TYR A 58 -16.31 -22.70 17.10
CA TYR A 58 -16.67 -21.30 17.33
C TYR A 58 -15.80 -20.60 18.40
N ASN A 59 -15.26 -21.35 19.38
CA ASN A 59 -14.36 -20.81 20.39
C ASN A 59 -12.92 -20.74 19.88
N GLY A 60 -12.54 -21.61 18.96
CA GLY A 60 -11.26 -21.59 18.26
C GLY A 60 -11.04 -20.34 17.41
N LEU A 61 -12.09 -19.63 17.03
CA LEU A 61 -11.99 -18.31 16.39
C LEU A 61 -11.18 -17.30 17.22
N TRP A 62 -11.24 -17.37 18.55
CA TRP A 62 -10.40 -16.51 19.39
C TRP A 62 -8.91 -16.77 19.18
N GLN A 63 -8.54 -18.04 18.99
CA GLN A 63 -7.15 -18.39 18.72
C GLN A 63 -6.76 -17.99 17.29
N THR A 64 -7.67 -18.12 16.33
CA THR A 64 -7.49 -17.65 14.95
C THR A 64 -7.09 -16.16 14.92
N TYR A 65 -7.79 -15.31 15.68
CA TYR A 65 -7.55 -13.86 15.69
C TYR A 65 -6.15 -13.45 16.10
N LYS A 66 -5.46 -14.25 16.93
CA LYS A 66 -4.05 -13.99 17.31
C LYS A 66 -3.11 -13.92 16.11
N THR A 67 -3.48 -14.58 15.01
CA THR A 67 -2.68 -14.65 13.79
C THR A 67 -3.31 -13.95 12.59
N THR A 68 -4.62 -13.70 12.61
CA THR A 68 -5.35 -13.16 11.45
C THR A 68 -5.74 -11.69 11.59
N ASP A 69 -5.93 -11.20 12.82
CA ASP A 69 -6.58 -9.91 13.07
C ASP A 69 -5.82 -9.05 14.10
N VAL A 70 -4.58 -9.38 14.44
CA VAL A 70 -3.73 -8.58 15.34
C VAL A 70 -2.89 -7.57 14.55
N ARG A 71 -2.96 -6.32 15.01
CA ARG A 71 -2.18 -5.16 14.61
C ARG A 71 -0.77 -5.20 15.21
N PRO A 72 0.15 -4.37 14.71
CA PRO A 72 1.51 -4.21 15.24
C PRO A 72 1.69 -3.96 16.71
N ASP A 73 0.79 -3.14 17.23
CA ASP A 73 0.78 -2.68 18.62
C ASP A 73 0.23 -3.78 19.54
N GLY A 74 0.02 -4.99 19.01
CA GLY A 74 -0.56 -6.13 19.71
C GLY A 74 -2.08 -6.04 19.85
N LYS A 75 -2.71 -5.01 19.30
CA LYS A 75 -4.16 -4.79 19.42
C LYS A 75 -4.93 -5.42 18.27
N LEU A 76 -6.25 -5.54 18.37
CA LEU A 76 -7.08 -6.10 17.30
C LEU A 76 -7.45 -5.09 16.22
N TRP A 77 -7.48 -5.53 14.98
CA TRP A 77 -8.21 -4.89 13.90
C TRP A 77 -9.70 -4.99 14.16
N ASP A 78 -10.32 -3.88 14.50
CA ASP A 78 -11.76 -3.80 14.66
C ASP A 78 -12.32 -2.92 13.55
N MET A 79 -13.18 -3.53 12.76
CA MET A 79 -13.72 -2.95 11.53
C MET A 79 -14.98 -2.11 11.76
N TYR A 80 -15.46 -2.04 13.00
CA TYR A 80 -16.68 -1.33 13.38
C TYR A 80 -16.45 -0.11 14.27
N SER A 81 -15.25 0.08 14.82
CA SER A 81 -14.94 1.23 15.68
C SER A 81 -13.54 1.81 15.45
N LYS A 82 -13.37 3.11 15.72
CA LYS A 82 -12.05 3.76 15.91
C LYS A 82 -11.53 3.69 17.35
N THR A 83 -12.36 3.27 18.30
CA THR A 83 -12.02 3.22 19.73
C THR A 83 -11.49 1.84 20.10
N THR A 84 -10.34 1.48 19.54
CA THR A 84 -9.90 0.08 19.51
C THR A 84 -8.51 -0.07 20.14
N SER A 85 -8.48 -0.73 21.30
CA SER A 85 -7.24 -1.07 22.02
C SER A 85 -7.34 -2.45 22.66
N TYR A 86 -7.99 -3.37 21.94
CA TYR A 86 -8.32 -4.71 22.42
C TYR A 86 -7.17 -5.69 22.19
N GLU A 87 -6.91 -6.53 23.19
CA GLU A 87 -5.95 -7.63 23.08
C GLU A 87 -6.67 -8.97 23.11
N VAL A 88 -6.19 -9.92 22.30
CA VAL A 88 -6.78 -11.26 22.27
C VAL A 88 -6.55 -11.98 23.59
N GLY A 89 -7.63 -12.46 24.21
CA GLY A 89 -7.59 -13.10 25.53
C GLY A 89 -7.49 -12.12 26.71
N GLY A 90 -7.52 -10.80 26.45
CA GLY A 90 -7.61 -9.79 27.50
C GLY A 90 -8.99 -9.73 28.16
N SER A 91 -9.12 -8.90 29.21
CA SER A 91 -10.38 -8.74 29.98
C SER A 91 -11.57 -8.21 29.16
N MET A 92 -11.32 -7.70 27.96
CA MET A 92 -12.33 -7.14 27.04
C MET A 92 -12.87 -8.16 26.03
N GLN A 93 -12.32 -9.39 26.01
CA GLN A 93 -12.74 -10.44 25.07
C GLN A 93 -14.14 -10.99 25.42
N GLY A 94 -15.06 -10.93 24.46
CA GLY A 94 -16.41 -11.46 24.60
C GLY A 94 -17.31 -10.63 25.51
N HIS A 95 -16.86 -9.45 25.94
CA HIS A 95 -17.61 -8.55 26.81
C HIS A 95 -18.35 -7.48 26.02
N SER A 96 -19.57 -7.17 26.44
CA SER A 96 -20.38 -6.04 25.97
C SER A 96 -20.61 -5.07 27.12
N SER A 97 -19.64 -4.22 27.48
CA SER A 97 -19.81 -3.27 28.58
C SER A 97 -20.17 -1.86 28.08
N GLY A 98 -21.45 -1.51 28.22
CA GLY A 98 -21.99 -0.13 28.30
C GLY A 98 -21.93 0.79 27.06
N GLY A 99 -21.02 0.58 26.12
CA GLY A 99 -20.84 1.44 24.95
C GLY A 99 -19.62 1.08 24.09
N GLU A 100 -19.43 1.82 23.00
CA GLU A 100 -18.31 1.66 22.07
C GLU A 100 -16.95 1.87 22.76
N GLY A 101 -16.04 0.91 22.63
CA GLY A 101 -14.76 0.82 23.34
C GLY A 101 -14.80 -0.12 24.56
N GLY A 102 -15.95 -0.69 24.90
CA GLY A 102 -16.17 -1.47 26.12
C GLY A 102 -15.86 -2.96 26.03
N GLY A 103 -15.45 -3.45 24.86
CA GLY A 103 -15.13 -4.85 24.61
C GLY A 103 -15.35 -5.24 23.15
N TYR A 104 -14.87 -6.42 22.77
CA TYR A 104 -15.02 -6.93 21.40
C TYR A 104 -15.65 -8.32 21.38
N ASN A 105 -16.33 -8.63 20.28
CA ASN A 105 -16.92 -9.93 20.03
C ASN A 105 -16.62 -10.43 18.60
N ARG A 106 -16.99 -11.68 18.34
CA ARG A 106 -16.99 -12.29 17.00
C ARG A 106 -18.16 -11.71 16.22
N GLU A 107 -17.87 -10.94 15.20
CA GLU A 107 -18.84 -10.41 14.27
C GLU A 107 -19.01 -11.32 13.06
N HIS A 108 -20.25 -11.72 12.80
CA HIS A 108 -20.62 -12.43 11.57
C HIS A 108 -20.98 -11.40 10.51
N SER A 109 -20.00 -11.01 9.67
CA SER A 109 -20.20 -9.97 8.64
C SER A 109 -21.41 -10.25 7.76
N MET A 110 -21.63 -11.53 7.43
CA MET A 110 -22.95 -12.01 7.03
C MET A 110 -23.69 -12.60 8.25
N PRO A 111 -24.80 -11.99 8.71
CA PRO A 111 -25.47 -12.40 9.95
C PRO A 111 -25.81 -13.89 9.98
N LYS A 112 -25.39 -14.57 11.04
CA LYS A 112 -25.66 -15.99 11.24
C LYS A 112 -27.15 -16.37 11.25
N SER A 113 -28.04 -15.41 11.53
CA SER A 113 -29.49 -15.62 11.41
C SER A 113 -29.93 -15.88 9.98
N TRP A 114 -29.23 -15.37 8.97
CA TRP A 114 -29.64 -15.48 7.57
C TRP A 114 -29.40 -16.89 6.99
N PHE A 115 -28.51 -17.66 7.61
CA PHE A 115 -28.20 -19.05 7.24
C PHE A 115 -28.47 -20.04 8.38
N ASN A 116 -29.39 -19.69 9.29
CA ASN A 116 -29.81 -20.56 10.40
C ASN A 116 -28.67 -21.06 11.30
N LYS A 117 -27.59 -20.27 11.44
CA LYS A 117 -26.40 -20.57 12.25
C LYS A 117 -25.71 -21.90 11.88
N GLN A 118 -25.95 -22.40 10.67
CA GLN A 118 -25.38 -23.67 10.22
C GLN A 118 -23.85 -23.58 10.08
N THR A 119 -23.19 -24.69 10.38
CA THR A 119 -21.77 -24.91 10.09
C THR A 119 -21.61 -25.48 8.68
N PRO A 120 -20.53 -25.14 7.94
CA PRO A 120 -19.34 -24.47 8.43
C PRO A 120 -19.41 -22.94 8.44
N MET A 121 -20.42 -22.30 7.81
CA MET A 121 -20.55 -20.84 7.75
C MET A 121 -20.37 -20.19 9.10
N HIS A 122 -21.03 -20.69 10.15
CA HIS A 122 -20.97 -20.11 11.49
C HIS A 122 -19.55 -19.93 12.05
N ASN A 123 -18.58 -20.72 11.60
CA ASN A 123 -17.21 -20.70 12.12
C ASN A 123 -16.18 -20.26 11.07
N ASP A 124 -16.59 -19.82 9.88
CA ASP A 124 -15.67 -19.47 8.80
C ASP A 124 -14.99 -18.13 9.07
N ALA A 125 -13.69 -18.19 9.39
CA ALA A 125 -12.86 -17.05 9.71
C ALA A 125 -12.74 -16.03 8.56
N PHE A 126 -13.07 -16.38 7.31
CA PHE A 126 -13.11 -15.37 6.24
C PHE A 126 -14.18 -14.30 6.46
N HIS A 127 -15.29 -14.64 7.10
CA HIS A 127 -16.39 -13.70 7.35
C HIS A 127 -16.69 -13.45 8.84
N VAL A 128 -16.10 -14.23 9.76
CA VAL A 128 -16.20 -13.94 11.19
C VAL A 128 -15.00 -13.13 11.66
N VAL A 129 -15.17 -11.83 11.81
CA VAL A 129 -14.11 -10.86 12.18
C VAL A 129 -14.26 -10.41 13.64
N PRO A 130 -13.18 -10.01 14.34
CA PRO A 130 -13.34 -9.34 15.63
C PRO A 130 -13.86 -7.92 15.43
N ALA A 131 -14.82 -7.50 16.25
CA ALA A 131 -15.38 -6.16 16.19
C ALA A 131 -15.83 -5.69 17.57
N ASP A 132 -15.91 -4.37 17.78
CA ASP A 132 -16.49 -3.77 18.98
C ASP A 132 -17.86 -4.40 19.29
N ALA A 133 -18.02 -4.90 20.50
CA ALA A 133 -19.19 -5.68 20.88
C ALA A 133 -20.46 -4.82 20.92
N TYR A 134 -20.34 -3.55 21.29
CA TYR A 134 -21.47 -2.62 21.31
C TYR A 134 -21.88 -2.25 19.89
N VAL A 135 -20.94 -1.84 19.03
CA VAL A 135 -21.25 -1.49 17.64
C VAL A 135 -21.75 -2.71 16.86
N ASN A 136 -21.21 -3.89 17.12
CA ASN A 136 -21.76 -5.15 16.61
C ASN A 136 -23.24 -5.33 17.03
N SER A 137 -23.56 -5.15 18.31
CA SER A 137 -24.96 -5.19 18.77
C SER A 137 -25.83 -4.12 18.10
N VAL A 138 -25.29 -2.93 17.83
CA VAL A 138 -26.00 -1.86 17.11
C VAL A 138 -26.28 -2.26 15.66
N ARG A 139 -25.30 -2.88 15.00
CA ARG A 139 -25.39 -3.42 13.63
C ARG A 139 -26.45 -4.51 13.53
N SER A 140 -26.58 -5.36 14.56
CA SER A 140 -27.61 -6.41 14.63
C SER A 140 -27.54 -7.36 13.40
N ASN A 141 -28.66 -7.62 12.74
CA ASN A 141 -28.74 -8.36 11.49
C ASN A 141 -29.07 -7.46 10.29
N PHE A 142 -28.81 -6.14 10.39
CA PHE A 142 -29.08 -5.22 9.29
C PHE A 142 -28.06 -5.43 8.16
N PRO A 143 -28.51 -5.32 6.89
CA PRO A 143 -27.61 -5.33 5.74
C PRO A 143 -26.56 -4.23 5.82
N TYR A 144 -25.43 -4.45 5.18
CA TYR A 144 -24.53 -3.33 4.89
C TYR A 144 -25.15 -2.42 3.83
N GLY A 145 -25.04 -1.11 4.03
CA GLY A 145 -25.54 -0.10 3.11
C GLY A 145 -25.26 1.32 3.58
N GLU A 146 -25.24 2.26 2.65
CA GLU A 146 -24.89 3.66 2.92
C GLU A 146 -26.05 4.41 3.57
N ASN A 147 -25.78 5.22 4.58
CA ASN A 147 -26.78 5.99 5.31
C ASN A 147 -26.22 7.30 5.89
N ASN A 148 -27.08 8.12 6.49
CA ASN A 148 -26.70 9.42 7.04
C ASN A 148 -26.38 9.36 8.55
N GLY A 149 -26.38 8.17 9.16
CA GLY A 149 -26.09 7.97 10.58
C GLY A 149 -27.19 8.45 11.53
N GLU A 150 -28.41 8.60 11.04
CA GLU A 150 -29.52 9.19 11.81
C GLU A 150 -30.03 8.32 12.96
N MET A 151 -29.76 7.01 12.96
CA MET A 151 -30.11 6.12 14.08
C MET A 151 -28.93 5.83 15.01
N PHE A 152 -27.70 5.88 14.49
CA PHE A 152 -26.47 5.74 15.25
C PHE A 152 -25.30 6.26 14.42
N THR A 153 -24.39 6.96 15.09
CA THR A 153 -23.08 7.30 14.54
C THR A 153 -22.02 6.97 15.60
N GLY A 154 -21.14 6.03 15.27
CA GLY A 154 -20.02 5.62 16.11
C GLY A 154 -18.95 6.71 16.19
N LYS A 155 -18.05 6.57 17.16
CA LYS A 155 -16.98 7.52 17.41
C LYS A 155 -16.13 7.73 16.16
N GLY A 156 -15.84 9.00 15.86
CA GLY A 156 -15.09 9.38 14.67
C GLY A 156 -15.85 9.17 13.35
N ASN A 157 -17.19 9.08 13.41
CA ASN A 157 -18.08 8.81 12.27
C ASN A 157 -17.80 7.48 11.55
N PHE A 158 -17.32 6.48 12.30
CA PHE A 158 -16.78 5.25 11.73
C PHE A 158 -17.87 4.28 11.28
N GLY A 159 -18.61 3.69 12.22
CA GLY A 159 -19.80 2.88 11.92
C GLY A 159 -21.06 3.73 12.01
N LYS A 160 -21.99 3.59 11.05
CA LYS A 160 -23.27 4.32 11.05
C LYS A 160 -24.44 3.39 10.89
N LYS A 161 -25.57 3.70 11.52
CA LYS A 161 -26.86 3.04 11.27
C LYS A 161 -27.89 4.08 10.87
N GLY A 162 -28.66 3.74 9.85
CA GLY A 162 -29.70 4.61 9.33
C GLY A 162 -30.53 3.92 8.25
N LYS A 163 -31.43 4.68 7.67
CA LYS A 163 -32.18 4.31 6.47
C LYS A 163 -31.23 4.31 5.28
N CYS A 164 -31.33 3.26 4.46
CA CYS A 164 -30.51 3.14 3.27
C CYS A 164 -30.72 4.33 2.32
N THR A 165 -29.61 4.85 1.82
CA THR A 165 -29.56 5.92 0.81
C THR A 165 -29.20 5.37 -0.58
N THR A 166 -28.72 4.13 -0.65
CA THR A 166 -28.42 3.47 -1.93
C THR A 166 -29.71 3.19 -2.71
N PRO A 167 -29.82 3.62 -3.99
CA PRO A 167 -31.01 3.39 -4.80
C PRO A 167 -31.41 1.91 -4.88
N GLY A 168 -32.70 1.62 -4.69
CA GLY A 168 -33.26 0.26 -4.76
C GLY A 168 -33.50 -0.41 -3.41
N TYR A 169 -33.15 0.24 -2.29
CA TYR A 169 -33.52 -0.20 -0.94
C TYR A 169 -33.77 0.99 -0.02
N SER A 170 -34.72 0.86 0.90
CA SER A 170 -35.10 1.94 1.83
C SER A 170 -35.29 1.46 3.27
N GLY A 171 -34.86 0.22 3.57
CA GLY A 171 -34.84 -0.32 4.92
C GLY A 171 -33.67 0.21 5.74
N THR A 172 -33.57 -0.23 6.99
CA THR A 172 -32.44 0.08 7.88
C THR A 172 -31.20 -0.71 7.48
N VAL A 173 -30.05 -0.03 7.42
CA VAL A 173 -28.75 -0.58 7.07
C VAL A 173 -27.68 -0.11 8.05
N PHE A 174 -26.56 -0.80 8.05
CA PHE A 174 -25.33 -0.39 8.73
C PHE A 174 -24.25 -0.05 7.70
N GLU A 175 -23.56 1.07 7.87
CA GLU A 175 -22.44 1.48 7.03
C GLU A 175 -21.15 1.34 7.85
N PRO A 176 -20.20 0.49 7.44
CA PRO A 176 -18.87 0.46 8.03
C PRO A 176 -18.06 1.70 7.62
N GLY A 177 -16.89 1.90 8.23
CA GLY A 177 -15.95 2.93 7.79
C GLY A 177 -15.58 2.75 6.31
N ASP A 178 -15.31 3.86 5.62
CA ASP A 178 -15.01 3.87 4.19
C ASP A 178 -13.82 2.96 3.86
N GLU A 179 -12.84 2.89 4.77
CA GLU A 179 -11.63 2.08 4.67
C GLU A 179 -11.83 0.56 4.83
N TYR A 180 -13.07 0.10 5.02
CA TYR A 180 -13.40 -1.34 5.13
C TYR A 180 -14.54 -1.78 4.22
N LYS A 181 -15.05 -0.88 3.38
CA LYS A 181 -16.17 -1.18 2.48
C LYS A 181 -15.78 -2.27 1.46
N GLY A 182 -14.57 -2.21 0.94
CA GLY A 182 -13.96 -3.18 0.06
C GLY A 182 -13.74 -4.53 0.74
N ASP A 183 -13.23 -4.54 1.98
CA ASP A 183 -13.07 -5.76 2.77
C ASP A 183 -14.41 -6.51 2.90
N PHE A 184 -15.47 -5.81 3.33
CA PHE A 184 -16.78 -6.42 3.48
C PHE A 184 -17.38 -6.86 2.14
N ALA A 185 -17.10 -6.13 1.05
CA ALA A 185 -17.51 -6.55 -0.29
C ALA A 185 -16.85 -7.87 -0.72
N ARG A 186 -15.54 -7.99 -0.54
CA ARG A 186 -14.79 -9.22 -0.86
C ARG A 186 -15.14 -10.38 0.06
N ILE A 187 -15.51 -10.11 1.32
CA ILE A 187 -16.11 -11.11 2.21
C ILE A 187 -17.45 -11.61 1.66
N TYR A 188 -18.32 -10.72 1.18
CA TYR A 188 -19.61 -11.11 0.61
C TYR A 188 -19.43 -11.90 -0.70
N PHE A 189 -18.54 -11.47 -1.59
CA PHE A 189 -18.22 -12.24 -2.80
C PHE A 189 -17.69 -13.64 -2.46
N TYR A 190 -16.82 -13.74 -1.45
CA TYR A 190 -16.37 -15.02 -0.92
C TYR A 190 -17.55 -15.86 -0.42
N MET A 191 -18.43 -15.32 0.42
CA MET A 191 -19.60 -16.05 0.93
C MET A 191 -20.50 -16.54 -0.20
N ALA A 192 -20.69 -15.74 -1.25
CA ALA A 192 -21.44 -16.13 -2.44
C ALA A 192 -20.83 -17.33 -3.17
N THR A 193 -19.51 -17.41 -3.22
CA THR A 193 -18.78 -18.43 -3.98
C THR A 193 -18.46 -19.66 -3.16
N ALA A 194 -17.95 -19.52 -1.93
CA ALA A 194 -17.65 -20.62 -1.03
C ALA A 194 -18.88 -21.46 -0.66
N TYR A 195 -20.07 -20.83 -0.64
CA TYR A 195 -21.33 -21.46 -0.27
C TYR A 195 -22.33 -21.51 -1.42
N GLU A 196 -21.84 -21.62 -2.66
CA GLU A 196 -22.67 -21.68 -3.87
C GLU A 196 -23.87 -22.64 -3.71
N ALA A 197 -23.63 -23.87 -3.28
CA ALA A 197 -24.67 -24.89 -3.12
C ALA A 197 -25.73 -24.59 -2.03
N ALA A 198 -25.45 -23.66 -1.10
CA ALA A 198 -26.32 -23.36 0.05
C ALA A 198 -26.97 -21.97 -0.02
N ILE A 199 -26.31 -21.00 -0.66
CA ILE A 199 -26.67 -19.57 -0.54
C ILE A 199 -28.06 -19.25 -1.10
N ALA A 200 -28.55 -20.00 -2.08
CA ALA A 200 -29.90 -19.84 -2.61
C ALA A 200 -31.00 -20.08 -1.56
N GLY A 201 -30.71 -20.86 -0.51
CA GLY A 201 -31.64 -21.14 0.60
C GLY A 201 -31.55 -20.15 1.76
N TRP A 202 -30.66 -19.15 1.70
CA TRP A 202 -30.50 -18.16 2.78
C TRP A 202 -31.59 -17.09 2.70
N SER A 203 -31.99 -16.55 3.85
CA SER A 203 -33.08 -15.58 3.95
C SER A 203 -32.63 -14.28 4.59
N ALA A 204 -32.64 -13.21 3.80
CA ALA A 204 -32.37 -11.85 4.22
C ALA A 204 -32.96 -10.84 3.22
N PRO A 205 -33.12 -9.55 3.58
CA PRO A 205 -33.58 -8.50 2.65
C PRO A 205 -32.70 -8.33 1.40
N ILE A 206 -31.47 -8.85 1.43
CA ILE A 206 -30.52 -8.76 0.34
C ILE A 206 -30.42 -10.03 -0.51
N MET A 207 -31.06 -11.14 -0.12
CA MET A 207 -30.95 -12.40 -0.84
C MET A 207 -31.96 -12.45 -1.99
N SER A 208 -31.51 -12.90 -3.16
CA SER A 208 -32.36 -13.07 -4.35
C SER A 208 -32.96 -14.47 -4.48
N GLY A 209 -32.48 -15.44 -3.69
CA GLY A 209 -32.80 -16.86 -3.84
C GLY A 209 -32.11 -17.55 -5.03
N ASN A 210 -31.13 -16.90 -5.66
CA ASN A 210 -30.40 -17.47 -6.81
C ASN A 210 -29.00 -17.93 -6.43
N GLU A 211 -28.59 -19.11 -6.89
CA GLU A 211 -27.24 -19.64 -6.63
C GLU A 211 -26.13 -18.80 -7.29
N TYR A 212 -26.30 -18.39 -8.55
CA TYR A 212 -25.27 -17.66 -9.28
C TYR A 212 -25.23 -16.18 -8.88
N LYS A 213 -26.37 -15.50 -8.82
CA LYS A 213 -26.48 -14.09 -8.43
C LYS A 213 -27.25 -13.96 -7.10
N PRO A 214 -26.64 -14.32 -5.96
CA PRO A 214 -27.36 -14.51 -4.69
C PRO A 214 -27.83 -13.22 -4.03
N TYR A 215 -27.30 -12.07 -4.45
CA TYR A 215 -27.70 -10.78 -3.92
C TYR A 215 -28.67 -10.08 -4.87
N VAL A 216 -29.64 -9.38 -4.29
CA VAL A 216 -30.50 -8.47 -5.03
C VAL A 216 -29.67 -7.36 -5.70
N LYS A 217 -30.20 -6.80 -6.79
CA LYS A 217 -29.44 -5.91 -7.68
C LYS A 217 -28.77 -4.75 -6.95
N TRP A 218 -29.50 -4.03 -6.10
CA TRP A 218 -28.96 -2.86 -5.37
C TRP A 218 -27.75 -3.23 -4.51
N GLN A 219 -27.81 -4.38 -3.84
CA GLN A 219 -26.72 -4.86 -2.98
C GLN A 219 -25.53 -5.26 -3.85
N MET A 220 -25.75 -6.03 -4.92
CA MET A 220 -24.67 -6.44 -5.82
C MET A 220 -23.96 -5.21 -6.42
N ASP A 221 -24.72 -4.25 -6.95
CA ASP A 221 -24.16 -3.02 -7.54
C ASP A 221 -23.33 -2.23 -6.51
N MET A 222 -23.81 -2.14 -5.27
CA MET A 222 -23.09 -1.48 -4.18
C MET A 222 -21.81 -2.22 -3.81
N LEU A 223 -21.84 -3.54 -3.64
CA LEU A 223 -20.64 -4.32 -3.30
C LEU A 223 -19.59 -4.24 -4.41
N MET A 224 -19.99 -4.29 -5.68
CA MET A 224 -19.10 -4.12 -6.83
C MET A 224 -18.44 -2.72 -6.82
N ARG A 225 -19.22 -1.68 -6.49
CA ARG A 225 -18.70 -0.32 -6.35
C ARG A 225 -17.74 -0.20 -5.16
N TRP A 226 -18.10 -0.72 -3.99
CA TRP A 226 -17.26 -0.71 -2.80
C TRP A 226 -15.92 -1.42 -3.03
N ALA A 227 -15.92 -2.60 -3.66
CA ALA A 227 -14.67 -3.31 -3.97
C ALA A 227 -13.76 -2.55 -4.94
N LYS A 228 -14.34 -1.69 -5.80
CA LYS A 228 -13.61 -0.84 -6.72
C LYS A 228 -13.08 0.45 -6.07
N GLU A 229 -13.89 1.08 -5.22
CA GLU A 229 -13.58 2.34 -4.53
C GLU A 229 -12.61 2.12 -3.37
N ASP A 230 -12.64 0.94 -2.74
CA ASP A 230 -11.74 0.49 -1.68
C ASP A 230 -10.99 -0.79 -2.14
N PRO A 231 -9.86 -0.63 -2.86
CA PRO A 231 -9.07 -1.74 -3.40
C PRO A 231 -8.53 -2.69 -2.33
N VAL A 232 -8.12 -3.89 -2.73
CA VAL A 232 -7.51 -4.86 -1.80
C VAL A 232 -6.33 -4.25 -1.05
N SER A 233 -6.36 -4.34 0.27
CA SER A 233 -5.32 -3.80 1.15
C SER A 233 -4.30 -4.87 1.56
N LYS A 234 -3.13 -4.43 2.05
CA LYS A 234 -2.13 -5.35 2.64
C LYS A 234 -2.69 -6.13 3.83
N LYS A 235 -3.61 -5.52 4.61
CA LYS A 235 -4.34 -6.19 5.70
C LYS A 235 -5.03 -7.44 5.21
N GLU A 236 -5.82 -7.30 4.15
CA GLU A 236 -6.61 -8.40 3.63
C GLU A 236 -5.74 -9.50 3.06
N ILE A 237 -4.66 -9.17 2.36
CA ILE A 237 -3.70 -10.16 1.84
C ILE A 237 -3.12 -10.99 2.99
N LEU A 238 -2.60 -10.34 4.04
CA LEU A 238 -2.01 -11.03 5.20
C LEU A 238 -3.05 -11.87 5.95
N ARG A 239 -4.26 -11.32 6.13
CA ARG A 239 -5.37 -12.04 6.74
C ARG A 239 -5.76 -13.27 5.90
N ASN A 240 -5.82 -13.14 4.57
CA ASN A 240 -6.12 -14.23 3.66
C ASN A 240 -5.08 -15.36 3.77
N GLU A 241 -3.79 -15.01 3.81
CA GLU A 241 -2.71 -15.98 4.04
C GLU A 241 -2.83 -16.69 5.40
N ALA A 242 -3.10 -15.94 6.46
CA ALA A 242 -3.20 -16.48 7.81
C ALA A 242 -4.42 -17.39 7.97
N VAL A 243 -5.58 -16.99 7.45
CA VAL A 243 -6.79 -17.83 7.43
C VAL A 243 -6.57 -19.07 6.56
N ALA A 244 -5.89 -18.96 5.42
CA ALA A 244 -5.59 -20.09 4.54
C ALA A 244 -4.75 -21.17 5.22
N LYS A 245 -3.77 -20.77 6.05
CA LYS A 245 -2.97 -21.72 6.85
C LYS A 245 -3.81 -22.48 7.88
N ILE A 246 -4.92 -21.90 8.34
CA ILE A 246 -5.80 -22.48 9.36
C ILE A 246 -6.90 -23.33 8.71
N GLN A 247 -7.57 -22.80 7.69
CA GLN A 247 -8.75 -23.44 7.08
C GLN A 247 -8.46 -24.23 5.81
N GLY A 248 -7.25 -24.13 5.26
CA GLY A 248 -6.86 -24.81 4.03
C GLY A 248 -7.47 -24.23 2.74
N ASN A 249 -8.24 -23.16 2.84
CA ASN A 249 -8.90 -22.51 1.71
C ASN A 249 -8.61 -21.01 1.65
N ARG A 250 -8.84 -20.38 0.50
CA ARG A 250 -8.49 -18.98 0.24
C ARG A 250 -9.66 -18.16 -0.28
N ASN A 251 -9.66 -16.86 -0.03
CA ASN A 251 -10.59 -15.92 -0.64
C ASN A 251 -10.06 -15.45 -2.02
N PRO A 252 -10.66 -15.91 -3.14
CA PRO A 252 -10.16 -15.58 -4.47
C PRO A 252 -10.30 -14.09 -4.83
N TYR A 253 -11.20 -13.37 -4.18
CA TYR A 253 -11.42 -11.94 -4.45
C TYR A 253 -10.39 -11.04 -3.76
N ILE A 254 -9.62 -11.58 -2.80
CA ILE A 254 -8.43 -10.93 -2.24
C ILE A 254 -7.20 -11.31 -3.07
N ASP A 255 -7.06 -12.60 -3.42
CA ASP A 255 -5.93 -13.07 -4.21
C ASP A 255 -5.95 -12.57 -5.66
N TYR A 256 -7.12 -12.25 -6.21
CA TYR A 256 -7.29 -11.69 -7.56
C TYR A 256 -8.20 -10.46 -7.48
N PRO A 257 -7.65 -9.28 -7.12
CA PRO A 257 -8.45 -8.06 -6.99
C PRO A 257 -9.16 -7.73 -8.31
N GLY A 258 -10.49 -7.58 -8.29
CA GLY A 258 -11.30 -7.38 -9.50
C GLY A 258 -11.84 -8.65 -10.14
N LEU A 259 -11.65 -9.83 -9.53
CA LEU A 259 -12.18 -11.10 -10.04
C LEU A 259 -13.72 -11.11 -10.11
N GLU A 260 -14.39 -10.38 -9.23
CA GLU A 260 -15.84 -10.16 -9.23
C GLU A 260 -16.36 -9.61 -10.57
N GLU A 261 -15.56 -8.84 -11.32
CA GLU A 261 -15.92 -8.36 -12.66
C GLU A 261 -16.03 -9.49 -13.68
N TYR A 262 -15.23 -10.55 -13.54
CA TYR A 262 -15.26 -11.74 -14.39
C TYR A 262 -16.39 -12.70 -14.01
N VAL A 263 -16.86 -12.62 -12.76
CA VAL A 263 -17.94 -13.47 -12.25
C VAL A 263 -19.31 -12.82 -12.46
N TRP A 264 -19.48 -11.54 -12.17
CA TRP A 264 -20.79 -10.87 -12.21
C TRP A 264 -20.82 -9.54 -12.94
N GLY A 265 -19.66 -8.89 -13.12
CA GLY A 265 -19.57 -7.54 -13.65
C GLY A 265 -19.41 -7.46 -15.17
N SER A 266 -18.68 -6.43 -15.58
CA SER A 266 -18.50 -6.03 -16.98
C SER A 266 -17.63 -6.99 -17.80
N LYS A 267 -16.91 -7.91 -17.14
CA LYS A 267 -16.02 -8.89 -17.77
C LYS A 267 -16.58 -10.31 -17.76
N VAL A 268 -17.88 -10.49 -17.53
CA VAL A 268 -18.53 -11.81 -17.42
C VAL A 268 -18.30 -12.75 -18.63
N ASP A 269 -18.12 -12.18 -19.82
CA ASP A 269 -17.83 -12.92 -21.06
C ASP A 269 -16.33 -13.11 -21.33
N GLN A 270 -15.46 -12.50 -20.52
CA GLN A 270 -14.02 -12.64 -20.63
C GLN A 270 -13.54 -13.84 -19.80
N LYS A 271 -12.67 -14.66 -20.39
CA LYS A 271 -12.06 -15.78 -19.68
C LYS A 271 -11.07 -15.27 -18.65
N PHE A 272 -11.21 -15.75 -17.42
CA PHE A 272 -10.21 -15.58 -16.38
C PHE A 272 -8.92 -16.30 -16.80
N SER A 273 -7.78 -15.62 -16.70
CA SER A 273 -6.47 -16.26 -16.84
C SER A 273 -5.76 -16.22 -15.51
N TYR A 274 -5.45 -17.40 -14.98
CA TYR A 274 -4.73 -17.58 -13.72
C TYR A 274 -3.29 -17.03 -13.81
N ASP A 275 -2.57 -17.40 -14.87
CA ASP A 275 -1.14 -17.07 -15.04
C ASP A 275 -0.90 -15.67 -15.62
N ASN A 276 -1.89 -15.12 -16.34
CA ASN A 276 -1.78 -13.82 -17.00
C ASN A 276 -2.82 -12.81 -16.48
N TYR A 277 -3.21 -12.95 -15.21
CA TYR A 277 -4.20 -12.06 -14.62
C TYR A 277 -3.66 -10.63 -14.54
N VAL A 278 -4.41 -9.69 -15.10
CA VAL A 278 -4.18 -8.25 -14.92
C VAL A 278 -5.37 -7.67 -14.18
N SER A 279 -5.13 -7.27 -12.94
CA SER A 279 -6.17 -6.71 -12.08
C SER A 279 -6.71 -5.40 -12.67
N PRO A 280 -8.04 -5.26 -12.85
CA PRO A 280 -8.66 -3.98 -13.21
C PRO A 280 -8.66 -2.99 -12.05
N THR A 281 -8.52 -3.47 -10.81
CA THR A 281 -8.49 -2.66 -9.58
C THR A 281 -7.29 -3.13 -8.75
N PRO A 282 -6.06 -2.71 -9.09
CA PRO A 282 -4.85 -3.20 -8.43
C PRO A 282 -4.89 -2.97 -6.91
N ALA A 283 -4.35 -3.92 -6.14
CA ALA A 283 -4.26 -3.81 -4.69
C ALA A 283 -3.54 -2.51 -4.27
N ASN A 284 -4.07 -1.82 -3.27
CA ASN A 284 -3.44 -0.66 -2.67
C ASN A 284 -2.57 -1.09 -1.48
N LEU A 285 -1.28 -1.30 -1.74
CA LEU A 285 -0.32 -1.72 -0.72
C LEU A 285 0.11 -0.58 0.23
N ASN A 286 -0.23 0.67 -0.12
CA ASN A 286 0.16 1.88 0.61
C ASN A 286 -0.96 2.45 1.48
N ASP A 287 -2.09 1.75 1.60
CA ASP A 287 -3.23 2.25 2.37
C ASP A 287 -2.86 2.49 3.85
N GLU A 288 -3.12 3.71 4.33
CA GLU A 288 -2.89 4.15 5.72
C GLU A 288 -3.84 3.49 6.72
N GLY A 289 -4.79 2.67 6.25
CA GLY A 289 -5.65 1.83 7.09
C GLY A 289 -4.92 0.81 7.95
N GLY A 290 -3.60 0.60 7.81
CA GLY A 290 -2.82 -0.13 8.81
C GLY A 290 -1.32 -0.30 8.58
N VAL A 291 -0.52 0.26 9.48
CA VAL A 291 0.88 -0.11 9.70
C VAL A 291 0.93 -1.57 10.20
N TYR A 292 1.97 -2.35 9.83
CA TYR A 292 2.27 -3.74 10.27
C TYR A 292 3.74 -3.94 10.74
N PRO A 293 4.07 -4.75 11.78
CA PRO A 293 5.10 -5.78 11.64
C PRO A 293 4.66 -7.17 12.14
N GLY A 294 5.32 -8.19 11.58
CA GLY A 294 5.07 -9.61 11.88
C GLY A 294 5.88 -10.61 11.04
N GLN A 295 6.71 -10.18 10.08
CA GLN A 295 7.82 -11.02 9.64
C GLN A 295 8.94 -10.95 10.68
N SER A 296 8.88 -11.87 11.65
CA SER A 296 10.08 -12.42 12.26
C SER A 296 9.96 -13.94 12.17
N GLY A 297 10.77 -14.56 11.32
CA GLY A 297 10.97 -16.01 11.31
C GLY A 297 10.30 -16.82 10.18
N SER A 298 10.51 -16.44 8.92
CA SER A 298 10.68 -17.39 7.82
C SER A 298 11.90 -16.93 7.04
N LYS A 299 12.95 -17.75 6.95
CA LYS A 299 14.01 -17.54 5.97
C LYS A 299 13.46 -17.93 4.60
N ASP A 300 12.67 -17.05 4.03
CA ASP A 300 12.46 -17.00 2.59
C ASP A 300 13.67 -16.29 1.95
N PRO A 301 14.08 -16.69 0.72
CA PRO A 301 15.18 -16.06 0.01
C PRO A 301 14.93 -14.54 -0.07
N THR A 302 16.01 -13.76 0.12
CA THR A 302 16.02 -12.29 0.20
C THR A 302 14.86 -11.64 -0.58
N GLU A 303 13.93 -11.06 0.18
CA GLU A 303 12.88 -10.17 -0.32
C GLU A 303 13.52 -9.10 -1.23
N PRO A 304 13.02 -8.87 -2.46
CA PRO A 304 13.47 -7.73 -3.26
C PRO A 304 13.08 -6.45 -2.53
N GLU A 305 13.97 -5.46 -2.55
CA GLU A 305 13.76 -4.19 -1.86
C GLU A 305 12.49 -3.46 -2.30
N ASP A 306 11.86 -2.81 -1.32
CA ASP A 306 10.77 -1.85 -1.47
C ASP A 306 11.08 -0.82 -2.57
N PRO A 307 10.29 -0.73 -3.67
CA PRO A 307 10.59 0.19 -4.77
C PRO A 307 10.33 1.67 -4.42
N THR A 308 9.91 2.01 -3.20
CA THR A 308 9.80 3.40 -2.73
C THR A 308 10.95 3.87 -1.84
N GLN A 309 11.76 2.95 -1.32
CA GLN A 309 13.09 3.27 -0.78
C GLN A 309 14.13 2.66 -1.68
N SER A 310 14.41 3.38 -2.75
CA SER A 310 15.53 3.04 -3.58
C SER A 310 16.81 2.92 -2.73
N ASN A 311 17.55 1.82 -2.90
CA ASN A 311 18.92 1.72 -2.41
C ASN A 311 19.87 2.71 -3.09
N ASP A 312 19.36 3.40 -4.09
CA ASP A 312 20.01 4.51 -4.72
C ASP A 312 20.53 5.48 -3.68
N THR A 313 21.83 5.69 -3.76
CA THR A 313 22.46 6.78 -3.03
C THR A 313 22.56 7.95 -3.99
N TYR A 314 22.15 9.11 -3.52
CA TYR A 314 22.17 10.33 -4.29
C TYR A 314 23.50 11.00 -4.01
N THR A 315 24.24 11.28 -5.07
CA THR A 315 25.51 12.00 -4.99
C THR A 315 25.23 13.48 -5.20
N PHE A 316 25.62 14.27 -4.21
CA PHE A 316 25.56 15.72 -4.23
C PHE A 316 26.96 16.31 -4.13
N LYS A 317 27.19 17.40 -4.86
CA LYS A 317 28.46 18.12 -4.86
C LYS A 317 28.27 19.53 -4.31
N LYS A 318 29.16 19.93 -3.40
CA LYS A 318 29.18 21.27 -2.82
C LYS A 318 29.26 22.33 -3.92
N ILE A 319 28.44 23.36 -3.81
CA ILE A 319 28.56 24.60 -4.58
C ILE A 319 29.02 25.72 -3.66
N THR A 320 29.76 26.67 -4.21
CA THR A 320 30.39 27.75 -3.43
C THR A 320 30.13 29.15 -3.99
N LYS A 321 29.45 29.24 -5.14
CA LYS A 321 29.16 30.51 -5.83
C LYS A 321 27.74 30.51 -6.39
N SER A 322 27.12 31.68 -6.47
CA SER A 322 25.75 31.83 -7.00
C SER A 322 25.60 31.35 -8.44
N ILE A 323 26.66 31.47 -9.27
CA ILE A 323 26.65 30.99 -10.66
C ILE A 323 26.51 29.47 -10.78
N GLU A 324 26.80 28.72 -9.72
CA GLU A 324 26.66 27.26 -9.68
C GLU A 324 25.25 26.81 -9.27
N LEU A 325 24.42 27.74 -8.79
CA LEU A 325 23.00 27.53 -8.48
C LEU A 325 22.24 27.32 -9.79
N THR A 326 21.41 26.29 -9.82
CA THR A 326 20.62 25.89 -10.98
C THR A 326 19.16 25.73 -10.56
N MET A 327 18.26 26.47 -11.22
CA MET A 327 16.82 26.43 -10.92
C MET A 327 16.21 25.07 -11.28
N GLY A 328 15.25 24.65 -10.48
CA GLY A 328 14.57 23.36 -10.59
C GLY A 328 15.42 22.17 -10.16
N LYS A 329 16.68 22.37 -9.74
CA LYS A 329 17.54 21.31 -9.19
C LYS A 329 17.32 21.10 -7.69
N GLU A 330 17.75 19.93 -7.25
CA GLU A 330 17.65 19.44 -5.89
C GLU A 330 18.97 19.69 -5.15
N TYR A 331 18.88 20.02 -3.87
CA TYR A 331 20.03 20.33 -3.02
C TYR A 331 19.84 19.72 -1.63
N LEU A 332 20.96 19.49 -0.94
CA LEU A 332 20.96 19.34 0.52
C LEU A 332 21.43 20.65 1.16
N ILE A 333 20.79 21.02 2.27
CA ILE A 333 21.26 22.08 3.17
C ILE A 333 22.05 21.40 4.29
N VAL A 334 23.36 21.61 4.34
CA VAL A 334 24.31 20.85 5.15
C VAL A 334 25.03 21.76 6.13
N CYS A 335 25.24 21.31 7.36
CA CYS A 335 26.20 21.88 8.30
C CYS A 335 27.44 20.99 8.36
N GLU A 336 28.48 21.34 7.61
CA GLU A 336 29.72 20.56 7.54
C GLU A 336 30.41 20.38 8.90
N ALA A 337 30.36 21.42 9.76
CA ALA A 337 30.99 21.39 11.07
C ALA A 337 30.46 20.29 12.00
N GLU A 338 29.24 19.82 11.75
CA GLU A 338 28.51 18.87 12.60
C GLU A 338 28.14 17.60 11.82
N ASN A 339 28.62 17.45 10.58
CA ASN A 339 28.31 16.34 9.68
C ASN A 339 26.81 16.01 9.59
N THR A 340 25.97 17.06 9.51
CA THR A 340 24.50 16.90 9.48
C THR A 340 23.88 17.71 8.35
N ALA A 341 22.76 17.23 7.82
CA ALA A 341 21.95 17.91 6.83
C ALA A 341 20.50 18.05 7.30
N LEU A 342 19.80 19.04 6.75
CA LEU A 342 18.38 19.29 7.02
C LEU A 342 17.55 18.07 6.59
N SER A 343 16.69 17.59 7.50
CA SER A 343 15.82 16.43 7.32
C SER A 343 14.35 16.84 7.50
N LYS A 344 13.58 16.13 8.31
CA LYS A 344 12.14 16.39 8.50
C LYS A 344 11.80 17.57 9.41
N PRO A 345 10.62 18.17 9.26
CA PRO A 345 10.07 19.08 10.26
C PRO A 345 9.89 18.41 11.62
N ASP A 346 10.26 19.10 12.70
CA ASP A 346 10.12 18.60 14.08
C ASP A 346 8.65 18.71 14.56
N GLY A 347 7.84 17.71 14.15
CA GLY A 347 6.70 17.08 14.85
C GLY A 347 5.53 17.91 15.40
N THR A 348 5.62 19.22 15.47
CA THR A 348 4.54 20.09 15.96
C THR A 348 3.67 20.54 14.79
N LYS A 349 2.36 20.76 15.01
CA LYS A 349 1.33 21.13 14.00
C LYS A 349 1.63 22.35 13.12
N THR A 350 2.80 22.99 13.28
CA THR A 350 3.24 24.18 12.54
C THR A 350 4.66 24.05 11.96
N ALA A 351 5.33 22.89 12.08
CA ALA A 351 6.62 22.58 11.44
C ALA A 351 7.70 23.67 11.65
N LYS A 352 7.88 24.18 12.87
CA LYS A 352 8.64 25.42 13.14
C LYS A 352 10.17 25.30 13.06
N PHE A 353 10.70 24.09 12.96
CA PHE A 353 12.13 23.80 12.90
C PHE A 353 12.33 22.49 12.16
N TYR A 354 13.56 22.25 11.70
CA TYR A 354 13.90 21.03 10.96
C TYR A 354 14.96 20.22 11.71
N ALA A 355 14.73 18.92 11.81
CA ALA A 355 15.63 17.98 12.46
C ALA A 355 16.88 17.74 11.58
N PRO A 356 18.03 17.41 12.19
CA PRO A 356 19.22 17.00 11.47
C PRO A 356 19.20 15.51 11.13
N ALA A 357 19.81 15.16 10.00
CA ALA A 357 20.21 13.82 9.64
C ALA A 357 21.72 13.78 9.40
N ASN A 358 22.40 12.74 9.91
CA ASN A 358 23.84 12.60 9.74
C ASN A 358 24.20 12.37 8.26
N VAL A 359 25.32 12.95 7.83
CA VAL A 359 25.89 12.77 6.50
C VAL A 359 27.39 12.49 6.60
N GLU A 360 27.92 11.68 5.68
CA GLU A 360 29.35 11.52 5.51
C GLU A 360 29.83 12.42 4.36
N ILE A 361 30.70 13.39 4.68
CA ILE A 361 31.26 14.31 3.69
C ILE A 361 32.64 13.80 3.25
N LYS A 362 32.78 13.49 1.96
CA LYS A 362 34.05 13.06 1.34
C LYS A 362 34.54 14.14 0.39
N GLY A 363 35.46 14.97 0.87
CA GLY A 363 35.90 16.15 0.13
C GLY A 363 34.75 17.13 -0.07
N SER A 364 34.34 17.37 -1.32
CA SER A 364 33.21 18.24 -1.66
C SER A 364 31.96 17.45 -2.08
N THR A 365 31.86 16.19 -1.67
CA THR A 365 30.80 15.27 -2.11
C THR A 365 30.12 14.58 -0.93
N ILE A 366 28.81 14.41 -1.03
CA ILE A 366 28.00 13.59 -0.13
C ILE A 366 27.28 12.55 -1.00
N THR A 367 27.39 11.28 -0.62
CA THR A 367 26.65 10.19 -1.24
C THR A 367 25.79 9.54 -0.16
N THR A 368 24.48 9.72 -0.23
CA THR A 368 23.57 9.34 0.86
C THR A 368 22.21 8.91 0.34
N LYS A 369 21.48 8.11 1.12
CA LYS A 369 20.02 7.99 0.97
C LYS A 369 19.36 9.31 1.38
N VAL A 370 18.18 9.59 0.84
CA VAL A 370 17.44 10.85 1.06
C VAL A 370 15.95 10.60 1.26
N ASP A 371 15.24 11.60 1.80
CA ASP A 371 13.77 11.69 1.94
C ASP A 371 13.06 10.60 2.78
N GLY A 372 13.82 9.72 3.45
CA GLY A 372 13.35 8.77 4.44
C GLY A 372 13.42 9.28 5.90
N LYS A 373 12.97 8.42 6.82
CA LYS A 373 12.65 8.73 8.23
C LYS A 373 13.77 9.41 9.06
N ASN A 374 15.04 9.26 8.68
CA ASN A 374 16.22 9.84 9.33
C ASN A 374 17.33 10.18 8.32
N THR A 375 16.97 10.47 7.07
CA THR A 375 17.92 10.83 6.02
C THR A 375 17.78 12.32 5.67
N PRO A 376 18.81 12.92 5.03
CA PRO A 376 18.69 14.27 4.51
C PRO A 376 17.49 14.41 3.57
N HIS A 377 16.79 15.53 3.64
CA HIS A 377 15.72 15.85 2.72
C HIS A 377 16.27 16.63 1.53
N ARG A 378 15.78 16.30 0.34
CA ARG A 378 16.08 17.04 -0.88
C ARG A 378 15.23 18.30 -0.92
N ILE A 379 15.91 19.43 -1.07
CA ILE A 379 15.29 20.74 -1.25
C ILE A 379 15.39 21.13 -2.71
N LYS A 380 14.25 21.23 -3.39
CA LYS A 380 14.17 21.78 -4.74
C LYS A 380 14.18 23.30 -4.66
N ILE A 381 15.11 23.93 -5.38
CA ILE A 381 15.21 25.39 -5.45
C ILE A 381 14.62 25.86 -6.79
N SER A 382 13.58 26.68 -6.74
CA SER A 382 12.95 27.34 -7.90
C SER A 382 12.87 28.86 -7.70
N GLY A 383 12.29 29.59 -8.66
CA GLY A 383 12.19 31.05 -8.63
C GLY A 383 13.28 31.73 -9.46
N GLN A 384 13.70 32.91 -9.03
CA GLN A 384 14.66 33.77 -9.74
C GLN A 384 15.67 34.38 -8.78
N GLU A 385 16.71 35.02 -9.33
CA GLU A 385 17.76 35.64 -8.50
C GLU A 385 17.19 36.64 -7.49
N GLY A 386 17.46 36.37 -6.22
CA GLY A 386 16.97 37.16 -5.08
C GLY A 386 15.60 36.78 -4.55
N GLU A 387 14.84 35.94 -5.26
CA GLU A 387 13.50 35.46 -4.89
C GLU A 387 13.38 33.97 -5.19
N TYR A 388 14.01 33.15 -4.35
CA TYR A 388 14.01 31.70 -4.47
C TYR A 388 12.95 31.07 -3.58
N ALA A 389 12.30 30.03 -4.11
CA ALA A 389 11.45 29.13 -3.34
C ALA A 389 12.24 27.86 -3.01
N LEU A 390 12.16 27.44 -1.75
CA LEU A 390 12.82 26.24 -1.24
C LEU A 390 11.73 25.23 -0.89
N TYR A 391 11.60 24.18 -1.69
CA TYR A 391 10.57 23.16 -1.53
C TYR A 391 11.19 21.86 -1.00
N ASP A 392 10.78 21.43 0.19
CA ASP A 392 11.10 20.12 0.75
C ASP A 392 10.26 19.05 0.06
N ILE A 393 10.92 18.21 -0.74
CA ILE A 393 10.29 17.16 -1.54
C ILE A 393 9.63 16.10 -0.65
N ALA A 394 10.27 15.73 0.45
CA ALA A 394 9.82 14.63 1.29
C ALA A 394 8.58 15.01 2.12
N SER A 395 8.54 16.25 2.60
CA SER A 395 7.43 16.75 3.43
C SER A 395 6.32 17.42 2.61
N ASP A 396 6.55 17.65 1.31
CA ASP A 396 5.66 18.42 0.44
C ASP A 396 5.33 19.80 1.02
N LEU A 397 6.37 20.58 1.37
CA LEU A 397 6.24 21.90 1.99
C LEU A 397 7.28 22.89 1.46
N TYR A 398 6.88 24.15 1.29
CA TYR A 398 7.79 25.26 1.06
C TYR A 398 8.32 25.80 2.39
N LEU A 399 9.65 25.90 2.49
CA LEU A 399 10.32 26.50 3.63
C LEU A 399 10.09 28.01 3.65
N VAL A 400 9.73 28.55 4.81
CA VAL A 400 9.51 29.99 4.99
C VAL A 400 9.98 30.46 6.36
N ASN A 401 10.33 31.73 6.45
CA ASN A 401 10.40 32.44 7.72
C ASN A 401 9.70 33.79 7.58
N ARG A 402 8.54 33.91 8.24
CA ARG A 402 7.67 35.11 8.18
C ARG A 402 7.69 35.93 9.47
N THR A 403 8.56 35.59 10.43
CA THR A 403 8.54 36.19 11.76
C THR A 403 9.93 36.59 12.21
N LYS A 404 10.02 37.51 13.19
CA LYS A 404 11.29 37.87 13.82
C LYS A 404 11.81 36.81 14.81
N LYS A 405 11.28 35.58 14.80
CA LYS A 405 11.66 34.48 15.68
C LYS A 405 12.63 33.52 14.99
N ASN A 406 13.38 32.76 15.78
CA ASN A 406 14.34 31.77 15.30
C ASN A 406 13.63 30.51 14.79
N VAL A 407 12.78 30.62 13.77
CA VAL A 407 11.93 29.53 13.24
C VAL A 407 12.22 29.31 11.77
N LEU A 408 11.98 28.09 11.30
CA LEU A 408 11.96 27.72 9.89
C LEU A 408 10.70 26.88 9.70
N ASP A 409 9.65 27.54 9.19
CA ASP A 409 8.31 26.96 9.05
C ASP A 409 8.17 26.29 7.68
N GLY A 410 7.22 25.35 7.56
CA GLY A 410 6.78 24.78 6.27
C GLY A 410 5.34 25.16 5.95
N VAL A 411 5.07 25.54 4.69
CA VAL A 411 3.71 25.83 4.20
C VAL A 411 3.39 25.09 2.90
N LYS A 412 2.11 24.95 2.56
CA LYS A 412 1.68 24.26 1.34
C LYS A 412 1.74 25.16 0.11
N GLU A 413 1.50 26.45 0.28
CA GLU A 413 1.54 27.41 -0.80
C GLU A 413 2.98 27.77 -1.20
N GLU A 414 3.22 27.90 -2.50
CA GLU A 414 4.51 28.31 -3.03
C GLU A 414 4.96 29.66 -2.44
N SER A 415 6.23 29.74 -2.04
CA SER A 415 6.75 30.91 -1.36
C SER A 415 8.21 31.20 -1.74
N ALA A 416 8.38 32.06 -2.74
CA ALA A 416 9.68 32.54 -3.22
C ALA A 416 10.25 33.64 -2.32
N THR A 417 10.69 33.24 -1.12
CA THR A 417 10.98 34.17 -0.02
C THR A 417 12.43 34.12 0.46
N TRP A 418 13.35 33.61 -0.36
CA TRP A 418 14.76 33.44 -0.01
C TRP A 418 15.69 34.12 -1.01
N ASN A 419 16.69 34.84 -0.51
CA ASN A 419 17.86 35.27 -1.24
C ASN A 419 19.01 34.31 -0.89
N ILE A 420 19.75 33.80 -1.89
CA ILE A 420 20.88 32.88 -1.68
C ILE A 420 22.14 33.55 -2.20
N THR A 421 23.10 33.78 -1.31
CA THR A 421 24.46 34.22 -1.64
C THR A 421 25.49 33.29 -1.01
N PHE A 422 26.77 33.48 -1.35
CA PHE A 422 27.85 32.66 -0.82
C PHE A 422 28.97 33.53 -0.23
N THR A 423 29.51 33.12 0.91
CA THR A 423 30.67 33.79 1.52
C THR A 423 31.96 33.41 0.78
N ALA A 424 33.07 34.11 1.08
CA ALA A 424 34.38 33.80 0.50
C ALA A 424 34.85 32.36 0.81
N GLU A 425 34.43 31.83 1.96
CA GLU A 425 34.70 30.45 2.40
C GLU A 425 33.74 29.43 1.76
N GLY A 426 32.80 29.87 0.91
CA GLY A 426 31.84 29.03 0.21
C GLY A 426 30.66 28.56 1.07
N ASN A 427 30.36 29.25 2.18
CA ASN A 427 29.14 29.00 2.97
C ASN A 427 27.95 29.64 2.27
N ALA A 428 26.80 28.96 2.29
CA ALA A 428 25.55 29.50 1.74
C ALA A 428 24.87 30.39 2.77
N ASP A 429 24.59 31.64 2.39
CA ASP A 429 23.75 32.57 3.12
C ASP A 429 22.34 32.54 2.51
N ILE A 430 21.49 31.66 3.06
CA ILE A 430 20.10 31.46 2.63
C ILE A 430 19.20 32.35 3.49
N LYS A 431 18.98 33.60 3.04
CA LYS A 431 18.39 34.69 3.81
C LYS A 431 16.93 34.94 3.44
N SER A 432 16.05 35.00 4.42
CA SER A 432 14.63 35.30 4.19
C SER A 432 14.44 36.75 3.72
N THR A 433 13.57 36.96 2.73
CA THR A 433 13.15 38.27 2.22
C THR A 433 11.94 38.84 2.95
N LEU A 434 11.24 38.03 3.75
CA LEU A 434 10.04 38.43 4.50
C LEU A 434 10.32 38.84 5.95
N SER A 435 11.38 38.29 6.55
CA SER A 435 11.85 38.67 7.89
C SER A 435 13.05 39.59 7.75
N GLU A 436 13.32 40.45 8.72
CA GLU A 436 14.49 41.33 8.76
C GLU A 436 15.82 40.54 8.77
N TYR A 437 16.20 39.99 7.62
CA TYR A 437 17.53 39.46 7.25
C TYR A 437 18.03 38.24 8.04
N ARG A 438 17.16 37.30 8.43
CA ARG A 438 17.57 36.04 9.06
C ARG A 438 17.91 34.98 8.02
N SER A 439 18.98 34.22 8.27
CA SER A 439 19.43 33.14 7.40
C SER A 439 19.32 31.78 8.06
N ILE A 440 19.27 30.72 7.27
CA ILE A 440 19.25 29.34 7.78
C ILE A 440 20.62 28.99 8.37
N PHE A 441 20.64 28.54 9.62
CA PHE A 441 21.83 28.00 10.31
C PHE A 441 21.49 26.69 11.05
N TYR A 442 22.54 25.94 11.41
CA TYR A 442 22.41 24.82 12.33
C TYR A 442 22.71 25.25 13.77
N ASN A 443 21.85 24.83 14.69
CA ASN A 443 22.00 25.04 16.12
C ASN A 443 22.52 23.78 16.80
N PRO A 444 23.77 23.76 17.29
CA PRO A 444 24.37 22.57 17.91
C PRO A 444 23.80 22.29 19.31
N GLN A 445 23.31 23.29 20.03
CA GLN A 445 22.77 23.10 21.38
C GLN A 445 21.42 22.37 21.35
N MET A 446 20.58 22.72 20.37
CA MET A 446 19.23 22.14 20.21
C MET A 446 19.18 21.06 19.13
N ALA A 447 20.33 20.77 18.50
CA ALA A 447 20.47 19.88 17.35
C ALA A 447 19.36 20.08 16.30
N ARG A 448 19.28 21.28 15.70
CA ARG A 448 18.22 21.61 14.71
C ARG A 448 18.63 22.69 13.71
N PHE A 449 17.99 22.68 12.54
CA PHE A 449 18.04 23.76 11.56
C PHE A 449 16.91 24.76 11.81
N ALA A 450 17.25 26.04 11.85
CA ALA A 450 16.29 27.14 11.94
C ALA A 450 16.90 28.42 11.38
N THR A 451 16.16 29.54 11.41
CA THR A 451 16.72 30.83 10.98
C THR A 451 17.28 31.63 12.16
N TYR A 452 18.39 32.34 11.93
CA TYR A 452 19.10 33.15 12.91
C TYR A 452 19.69 34.38 12.25
N THR A 453 20.08 35.36 13.06
CA THR A 453 20.76 36.55 12.57
C THR A 453 22.29 36.42 12.53
N THR A 454 22.94 35.56 13.34
CA THR A 454 24.41 35.67 13.56
C THR A 454 25.14 34.45 14.20
N THR A 455 26.35 34.73 14.72
CA THR A 455 27.66 34.05 14.72
C THR A 455 27.86 32.91 15.71
N THR A 456 26.91 32.63 16.59
CA THR A 456 26.99 31.50 17.54
C THR A 456 26.45 30.20 16.96
N GLN A 457 25.72 30.28 15.85
CA GLN A 457 25.20 29.12 15.11
C GLN A 457 26.17 28.72 14.00
N LYS A 458 26.08 27.47 13.55
CA LYS A 458 27.00 26.93 12.55
C LYS A 458 26.47 27.23 11.13
N PRO A 459 27.31 27.76 10.22
CA PRO A 459 26.91 28.10 8.86
C PRO A 459 26.54 26.84 8.07
N VAL A 460 25.70 27.02 7.06
CA VAL A 460 25.29 25.94 6.16
C VAL A 460 25.96 26.05 4.80
N GLN A 461 26.01 24.94 4.09
CA GLN A 461 26.52 24.78 2.74
C GLN A 461 25.43 24.14 1.87
N LEU A 462 25.46 24.43 0.58
CA LEU A 462 24.56 23.80 -0.40
C LEU A 462 25.30 22.74 -1.19
N TYR A 463 24.72 21.55 -1.22
CA TYR A 463 25.20 20.41 -1.98
C TYR A 463 24.21 20.12 -3.10
N LYS A 464 24.59 20.42 -4.34
CA LYS A 464 23.75 20.26 -5.54
C LYS A 464 23.71 18.81 -5.98
N PHE A 465 22.53 18.30 -6.30
CA PHE A 465 22.36 16.96 -6.84
C PHE A 465 23.10 16.82 -8.18
N GLU A 466 23.95 15.80 -8.28
CA GLU A 466 24.66 15.46 -9.52
C GLU A 466 24.08 14.21 -10.19
N LYS A 467 24.00 13.10 -9.45
CA LYS A 467 23.60 11.81 -10.00
C LYS A 467 23.02 10.89 -8.95
N VAL A 468 22.21 9.97 -9.41
CA VAL A 468 21.81 8.79 -8.65
C VAL A 468 22.87 7.70 -8.87
N VAL A 469 23.44 7.16 -7.79
CA VAL A 469 24.26 5.95 -7.82
C VAL A 469 23.30 4.81 -7.51
N THR A 470 22.79 4.20 -8.58
CA THR A 470 21.88 3.07 -8.45
C THR A 470 22.66 1.79 -8.22
N GLY A 471 22.04 0.81 -7.53
CA GLY A 471 22.57 -0.55 -7.45
C GLY A 471 22.57 -1.31 -8.78
N ILE A 472 22.21 -0.65 -9.89
CA ILE A 472 22.11 -1.25 -11.22
C ILE A 472 23.46 -1.14 -11.92
N SER A 473 24.14 -2.28 -12.08
CA SER A 473 25.27 -2.39 -13.01
C SER A 473 24.74 -2.32 -14.43
N TYR A 474 25.17 -1.33 -15.22
CA TYR A 474 24.99 -1.38 -16.67
C TYR A 474 25.74 -2.61 -17.18
N VAL A 475 25.03 -3.54 -17.82
CA VAL A 475 25.67 -4.58 -18.62
C VAL A 475 26.40 -3.83 -19.74
N ASN A 476 27.74 -3.79 -19.67
CA ASN A 476 28.53 -3.30 -20.80
C ASN A 476 28.04 -4.04 -22.03
N ALA A 477 27.64 -3.27 -23.05
CA ALA A 477 27.24 -3.81 -24.33
C ALA A 477 28.43 -4.58 -24.93
N THR A 478 28.56 -5.87 -24.60
CA THR A 478 29.08 -6.82 -25.57
C THR A 478 28.06 -6.85 -26.68
N THR A 479 28.36 -6.05 -27.70
CA THR A 479 27.84 -6.12 -29.05
C THR A 479 27.65 -7.57 -29.48
N SER A 480 26.46 -8.11 -29.20
CA SER A 480 25.92 -9.13 -30.08
C SER A 480 25.46 -8.38 -31.32
N GLN A 481 26.27 -8.48 -32.36
CA GLN A 481 25.92 -7.98 -33.69
C GLN A 481 24.49 -8.39 -34.03
N SER A 482 23.76 -7.45 -34.66
CA SER A 482 22.41 -7.61 -35.16
C SER A 482 22.22 -8.97 -35.81
N LYS A 483 21.27 -9.76 -35.29
CA LYS A 483 20.66 -10.83 -36.06
C LYS A 483 19.28 -10.36 -36.51
N ASP A 484 19.12 -10.29 -37.83
CA ASP A 484 17.90 -9.90 -38.53
C ASP A 484 16.65 -10.43 -37.81
N GLY A 485 15.73 -9.51 -37.53
CA GLY A 485 14.47 -9.85 -36.88
C GLY A 485 13.86 -8.75 -36.04
N ILE A 486 12.65 -9.04 -35.60
CA ILE A 486 11.88 -8.24 -34.66
C ILE A 486 11.88 -8.99 -33.34
N TYR A 487 12.11 -8.29 -32.24
CA TYR A 487 12.10 -8.84 -30.90
C TYR A 487 11.14 -8.04 -30.01
N THR A 488 10.60 -8.67 -28.98
CA THR A 488 9.87 -7.95 -27.92
C THR A 488 10.85 -7.13 -27.08
N LEU A 489 10.34 -6.22 -26.23
CA LEU A 489 11.17 -5.52 -25.24
C LEU A 489 11.87 -6.46 -24.25
N HIS A 490 11.41 -7.71 -24.15
CA HIS A 490 12.00 -8.77 -23.33
C HIS A 490 12.98 -9.67 -24.09
N GLY A 491 13.36 -9.30 -25.32
CA GLY A 491 14.36 -10.01 -26.11
C GLY A 491 13.86 -11.29 -26.79
N GLN A 492 12.54 -11.54 -26.79
CA GLN A 492 11.96 -12.69 -27.49
C GLN A 492 11.83 -12.40 -28.98
N LYS A 493 12.31 -13.30 -29.84
CA LYS A 493 12.22 -13.10 -31.30
C LYS A 493 10.79 -13.34 -31.78
N VAL A 494 10.20 -12.31 -32.38
CA VAL A 494 8.83 -12.27 -32.93
C VAL A 494 8.83 -12.55 -34.44
N SER A 495 9.86 -12.11 -35.15
CA SER A 495 10.00 -12.35 -36.59
C SER A 495 11.48 -12.49 -36.99
N ASN A 496 11.75 -13.27 -38.03
CA ASN A 496 13.06 -13.34 -38.69
C ASN A 496 13.28 -12.22 -39.72
N ASN A 497 12.22 -11.50 -40.12
CA ASN A 497 12.32 -10.30 -40.96
C ASN A 497 12.16 -9.04 -40.10
N THR A 498 12.31 -7.85 -40.71
CA THR A 498 12.18 -6.55 -40.05
C THR A 498 10.88 -5.82 -40.38
N ASN A 499 9.91 -6.51 -41.02
CA ASN A 499 8.65 -5.92 -41.44
C ASN A 499 7.64 -5.89 -40.28
N THR A 500 7.24 -4.70 -39.86
CA THR A 500 6.34 -4.47 -38.74
C THR A 500 4.87 -4.36 -39.12
N ALA A 501 4.52 -4.45 -40.41
CA ALA A 501 3.17 -4.15 -40.90
C ALA A 501 2.06 -5.07 -40.36
N ASN A 502 2.42 -6.30 -39.97
CA ASN A 502 1.47 -7.32 -39.50
C ASN A 502 1.56 -7.58 -37.99
N LEU A 503 2.24 -6.71 -37.25
CA LEU A 503 2.38 -6.85 -35.80
C LEU A 503 1.24 -6.15 -35.07
N PRO A 504 0.78 -6.72 -33.93
CA PRO A 504 -0.10 -6.00 -33.01
C PRO A 504 0.55 -4.69 -32.55
N LYS A 505 -0.29 -3.69 -32.25
CA LYS A 505 0.16 -2.40 -31.72
C LYS A 505 1.00 -2.61 -30.46
N GLY A 506 2.17 -1.99 -30.41
CA GLY A 506 3.12 -2.22 -29.33
C GLY A 506 4.53 -1.74 -29.67
N VAL A 507 5.44 -1.87 -28.71
CA VAL A 507 6.85 -1.49 -28.88
C VAL A 507 7.70 -2.74 -29.09
N TYR A 508 8.50 -2.74 -30.14
CA TYR A 508 9.38 -3.84 -30.53
C TYR A 508 10.82 -3.34 -30.69
N ILE A 509 11.76 -4.27 -30.67
CA ILE A 509 13.15 -4.05 -31.06
C ILE A 509 13.31 -4.56 -32.50
N VAL A 510 13.56 -3.66 -33.45
CA VAL A 510 13.83 -3.99 -34.86
C VAL A 510 15.24 -3.52 -35.17
N ASN A 511 16.12 -4.45 -35.55
CA ASN A 511 17.55 -4.18 -35.77
C ASN A 511 18.20 -3.39 -34.63
N GLY A 512 17.90 -3.77 -33.38
CA GLY A 512 18.45 -3.15 -32.18
C GLY A 512 17.86 -1.77 -31.84
N LYS A 513 16.86 -1.28 -32.59
CA LYS A 513 16.17 -0.01 -32.30
C LYS A 513 14.75 -0.25 -31.83
N LYS A 514 14.30 0.54 -30.85
CA LYS A 514 12.90 0.55 -30.42
C LYS A 514 12.02 1.14 -31.54
N VAL A 515 11.00 0.40 -31.96
CA VAL A 515 10.02 0.80 -32.97
C VAL A 515 8.63 0.65 -32.36
N LEU A 516 7.82 1.71 -32.43
CA LEU A 516 6.41 1.69 -32.05
C LEU A 516 5.56 1.33 -33.27
N VAL A 517 4.84 0.22 -33.19
CA VAL A 517 3.81 -0.17 -34.16
C VAL A 517 2.49 0.42 -33.70
N LYS A 518 1.91 1.30 -34.52
CA LYS A 518 0.74 2.14 -34.19
C LYS A 518 -0.56 1.58 -34.72
#